data_AF-M6D630-F1
#
_entry.id   AF-M6D630-F1
#
_cell.length_a   1.000
_cell.length_b   1.000
_cell.length_c   1.000
_cell.angle_alpha   90.00
_cell.angle_beta   90.00
_cell.angle_gamma   90.00
#
_symmetry.space_group_name_H-M   'P 1'
#
loop_
_entity.id
_entity.type
_entity.pdbx_description
1 polymer ?
#
loop_
_entity_poly.entity_id
_entity_poly.type
_entity_poly.pdbx_seq_one_letter_code
_entity_poly.pdbx_strand_id
1 'polypeptide(L)'
;MAIITVSGYIIPPPEGADVTTMEGLKVSIHLFQPKHFIFPFLAHALGTFVGALAAALIATNHKLKFALGIGTLFFAGGIANILMLPSPAWFTIVDLVGAYLPTSYFAGILIIKKVN
;
A
#
# COMPACT_ATOMS: atom_id res chain seq x y z
N MET A 1 9.43 0.66 2.29
CA MET A 1 10.56 0.35 1.38
C MET A 1 10.95 -1.12 1.34
N ALA A 2 11.08 -1.85 2.46
CA ALA A 2 11.56 -3.24 2.46
C ALA A 2 10.87 -4.17 1.42
N ILE A 3 9.53 -4.17 1.38
CA ILE A 3 8.75 -4.98 0.42
C ILE A 3 9.10 -4.64 -1.04
N ILE A 4 9.26 -3.35 -1.33
CA ILE A 4 9.62 -2.86 -2.68
C ILE A 4 11.07 -3.24 -3.02
N THR A 5 12.01 -3.13 -2.08
CA THR A 5 13.41 -3.51 -2.32
C THR A 5 13.56 -4.99 -2.64
N VAL A 6 12.82 -5.87 -1.96
CA VAL A 6 12.84 -7.32 -2.23
C VAL A 6 12.13 -7.65 -3.55
N SER A 7 11.18 -6.83 -3.99
CA SER A 7 10.37 -7.12 -5.18
C SER A 7 11.20 -7.36 -6.44
N GLY A 8 12.27 -6.59 -6.67
CA GLY A 8 13.11 -6.70 -7.86
C GLY A 8 13.88 -8.03 -7.98
N TYR A 9 14.05 -8.75 -6.87
CA TYR A 9 14.65 -10.10 -6.87
C TYR A 9 13.62 -11.19 -7.19
N ILE A 10 12.33 -10.95 -6.93
CA ILE A 10 11.25 -11.93 -7.11
C ILE A 10 10.54 -11.71 -8.46
N ILE A 11 10.23 -10.45 -8.78
CA ILE A 11 9.69 -10.02 -10.06
C ILE A 11 10.70 -9.00 -10.61
N PRO A 12 11.62 -9.45 -11.48
CA PRO A 12 12.59 -8.57 -12.09
C PRO A 12 11.93 -7.38 -12.80
N PRO A 13 12.57 -6.20 -12.81
CA PRO A 13 12.08 -5.08 -13.60
C PRO A 13 12.01 -5.48 -15.10
N PRO A 14 11.12 -4.82 -15.88
CA PRO A 14 11.12 -4.98 -17.33
C PRO A 14 12.50 -4.71 -17.94
N GLU A 15 12.79 -5.36 -19.07
CA GLU A 15 14.03 -5.11 -19.80
C GLU A 15 14.14 -3.61 -20.19
N GLY A 16 15.30 -3.02 -19.95
CA GLY A 16 15.54 -1.59 -20.22
C GLY A 16 14.91 -0.62 -19.21
N ALA A 17 14.19 -1.09 -18.20
CA ALA A 17 13.61 -0.23 -17.16
C ALA A 17 14.64 0.07 -16.05
N ASP A 18 14.93 1.35 -15.81
CA ASP A 18 15.56 1.78 -14.57
C ASP A 18 14.48 2.03 -13.51
N VAL A 19 14.43 1.19 -12.48
CA VAL A 19 13.49 1.31 -11.35
C VAL A 19 14.17 1.78 -10.07
N THR A 20 15.43 2.22 -10.16
CA THR A 20 16.21 2.66 -8.99
C THR A 20 16.08 4.16 -8.71
N THR A 21 15.59 4.92 -9.69
CA THR A 21 15.32 6.36 -9.60
C THR A 21 13.85 6.68 -9.89
N MET A 22 13.35 7.81 -9.39
CA MET A 22 11.97 8.23 -9.65
C MET A 22 11.76 8.60 -11.12
N GLU A 23 12.73 9.29 -11.71
CA GLU A 23 12.74 9.68 -13.12
C GLU A 23 12.76 8.44 -14.02
N GLY A 24 13.67 7.50 -13.76
CA GLY A 24 13.74 6.22 -14.46
C GLY A 24 12.44 5.43 -14.36
N LEU A 25 11.86 5.36 -13.16
CA LEU A 25 10.60 4.66 -12.93
C LEU A 25 9.45 5.29 -13.71
N LYS A 26 9.34 6.62 -13.72
CA LYS A 26 8.31 7.36 -14.47
C LYS A 26 8.38 7.09 -15.96
N VAL A 27 9.57 7.13 -16.56
CA VAL A 27 9.70 6.89 -18.00
C VAL A 27 9.54 5.42 -18.34
N SER A 28 9.79 4.50 -17.40
CA SER A 28 9.73 3.05 -17.65
C SER A 28 8.41 2.40 -17.24
N ILE A 29 7.50 3.11 -16.54
CA ILE A 29 6.26 2.53 -16.00
C ILE A 29 5.34 1.95 -17.07
N HIS A 30 5.41 2.47 -18.31
CA HIS A 30 4.66 1.95 -19.45
C HIS A 30 5.11 0.54 -19.88
N LEU A 31 6.32 0.11 -19.50
CA LEU A 31 6.84 -1.24 -19.73
C LEU A 31 6.30 -2.25 -18.70
N PHE A 32 5.63 -1.79 -17.63
CA PHE A 32 5.19 -2.65 -16.55
C PHE A 32 3.98 -3.49 -16.98
N GLN A 33 4.15 -4.81 -16.91
CA GLN A 33 3.06 -5.79 -16.93
C GLN A 33 2.33 -5.88 -15.57
N PRO A 34 1.11 -6.42 -15.50
CA PRO A 34 0.34 -6.55 -14.25
C PRO A 34 1.09 -7.18 -13.07
N LYS A 35 1.98 -8.15 -13.32
CA LYS A 35 2.81 -8.79 -12.28
C LYS A 35 3.66 -7.80 -11.48
N HIS A 36 4.16 -6.73 -12.11
CA HIS A 36 5.03 -5.74 -11.45
C HIS A 36 4.28 -4.88 -10.43
N PHE A 37 2.95 -4.89 -10.46
CA PHE A 37 2.09 -4.14 -9.53
C PHE A 37 1.69 -4.94 -8.28
N ILE A 38 2.02 -6.23 -8.21
CA ILE A 38 1.73 -7.10 -7.05
C ILE A 38 2.44 -6.58 -5.80
N PHE A 39 3.75 -6.30 -5.88
CA PHE A 39 4.51 -5.83 -4.73
C PHE A 39 4.18 -4.40 -4.29
N PRO A 40 3.94 -3.44 -5.20
CA PRO A 40 3.35 -2.15 -4.85
C PRO A 40 2.05 -2.27 -4.04
N PHE A 41 1.09 -3.08 -4.51
CA PHE A 41 -0.16 -3.34 -3.78
C PHE A 41 0.12 -3.95 -2.40
N LEU A 42 0.97 -4.97 -2.32
CA LEU A 42 1.33 -5.61 -1.05
C LEU A 42 2.01 -4.64 -0.09
N ALA A 43 2.87 -3.75 -0.59
CA ALA A 43 3.54 -2.74 0.22
C ALA A 43 2.53 -1.74 0.80
N HIS A 44 1.57 -1.28 0.01
CA HIS A 44 0.49 -0.41 0.48
C HIS A 44 -0.43 -1.13 1.47
N ALA A 45 -0.88 -2.33 1.14
CA ALA A 45 -1.82 -3.12 1.94
C ALA A 45 -1.22 -3.51 3.30
N LEU A 46 -0.03 -4.11 3.31
CA LEU A 46 0.63 -4.54 4.55
C LEU A 46 1.14 -3.35 5.36
N GLY A 47 1.64 -2.30 4.71
CA GLY A 47 2.01 -1.06 5.39
C GLY A 47 0.83 -0.46 6.14
N THR A 48 -0.32 -0.34 5.47
CA THR A 48 -1.55 0.16 6.09
C THR A 48 -2.02 -0.74 7.22
N PHE A 49 -2.06 -2.05 6.99
CA PHE A 49 -2.50 -3.03 7.97
C PHE A 49 -1.65 -2.97 9.24
N VAL A 50 -0.32 -3.01 9.13
CA VAL A 50 0.59 -3.00 10.29
C VAL A 50 0.51 -1.67 11.04
N GLY A 51 0.45 -0.54 10.34
CA GLY A 51 0.28 0.77 10.97
C GLY A 51 -1.05 0.89 11.72
N ALA A 52 -2.14 0.46 11.10
CA ALA A 52 -3.47 0.47 11.72
C ALA A 52 -3.57 -0.51 12.90
N LEU A 53 -2.93 -1.68 12.80
CA LEU A 53 -2.83 -2.67 13.87
C LEU A 53 -2.08 -2.09 15.08
N ALA A 54 -0.93 -1.45 14.85
CA ALA A 54 -0.16 -0.80 15.90
C ALA A 54 -0.98 0.30 16.59
N ALA A 55 -1.66 1.15 15.83
CA ALA A 55 -2.53 2.20 16.38
C ALA A 55 -3.67 1.61 17.23
N ALA A 56 -4.32 0.53 16.78
CA ALA A 56 -5.38 -0.14 17.53
C ALA A 56 -4.88 -0.84 18.81
N LEU A 57 -3.64 -1.36 18.80
CA LEU A 57 -2.99 -1.95 19.97
C LEU A 57 -2.67 -0.89 21.04
N ILE A 58 -2.18 0.27 20.63
CA ILE A 58 -1.80 1.38 21.53
C ILE A 58 -3.04 2.08 22.09
N ALA A 59 -4.09 2.27 21.28
CA ALA A 59 -5.28 2.98 21.68
C ALA A 59 -5.98 2.29 22.87
N THR A 60 -6.23 3.02 23.96
CA THR A 60 -6.97 2.50 25.12
C THR A 60 -8.46 2.31 24.80
N ASN A 61 -9.06 3.29 24.12
CA ASN A 61 -10.45 3.31 23.66
C ASN A 61 -10.53 3.66 22.17
N HIS A 62 -11.70 3.43 21.55
CA HIS A 62 -11.97 3.77 20.16
C HIS A 62 -10.98 3.17 19.15
N LYS A 63 -10.48 1.96 19.41
CA LYS A 63 -9.45 1.27 18.63
C LYS A 63 -9.73 1.25 17.12
N LEU A 64 -10.97 1.00 16.71
CA LEU A 64 -11.36 1.02 15.29
C LEU A 64 -11.24 2.42 14.67
N LYS A 65 -11.59 3.49 15.41
CA LYS A 65 -11.47 4.86 14.91
C LYS A 65 -10.01 5.22 14.65
N PHE A 66 -9.10 4.84 15.56
CA PHE A 66 -7.67 5.05 15.37
C PHE A 66 -7.12 4.23 14.20
N ALA A 67 -7.52 2.96 14.06
CA ALA A 67 -7.14 2.12 12.92
C ALA A 67 -7.58 2.74 11.59
N LEU A 68 -8.84 3.16 11.48
CA LEU A 68 -9.38 3.82 10.29
C LEU A 68 -8.71 5.18 10.04
N GLY A 69 -8.35 5.92 11.08
CA GLY A 69 -7.57 7.15 10.95
C GLY A 69 -6.23 6.92 10.25
N ILE A 70 -5.50 5.87 10.62
CA ILE A 70 -4.28 5.46 9.90
C ILE A 70 -4.60 5.05 8.46
N GLY A 71 -5.69 4.30 8.24
CA GLY A 71 -6.17 3.95 6.91
C GLY A 71 -6.39 5.16 6.00
N THR A 72 -7.04 6.20 6.52
CA THR A 72 -7.28 7.46 5.80
C THR A 72 -5.99 8.19 5.46
N LEU A 73 -5.03 8.25 6.39
CA LEU A 73 -3.72 8.87 6.12
C LEU A 73 -2.96 8.12 5.01
N PHE A 74 -2.97 6.79 5.05
CA PHE A 74 -2.36 5.98 3.99
C PHE A 74 -3.10 6.14 2.65
N PHE A 75 -4.43 6.19 2.66
CA PHE A 75 -5.24 6.44 1.46
C PHE A 75 -4.90 7.80 0.82
N ALA A 76 -4.76 8.85 1.63
CA ALA A 76 -4.30 10.16 1.14
C ALA A 76 -2.89 10.09 0.54
N GLY A 77 -1.98 9.33 1.16
CA GLY A 77 -0.66 9.02 0.58
C GLY A 77 -0.74 8.25 -0.74
N GLY A 78 -1.69 7.31 -0.87
CA GLY A 78 -1.97 6.59 -2.10
C GLY A 78 -2.42 7.50 -3.24
N ILE A 79 -3.36 8.41 -2.95
CA ILE A 79 -3.77 9.45 -3.90
C ILE A 79 -2.57 10.30 -4.33
N ALA A 80 -1.77 10.78 -3.37
CA ALA A 80 -0.58 11.55 -3.68
C ALA A 80 0.39 10.76 -4.59
N ASN A 81 0.57 9.47 -4.33
CA ASN A 81 1.42 8.61 -5.13
C ASN A 81 0.92 8.48 -6.58
N ILE A 82 -0.39 8.33 -6.80
CA ILE A 82 -0.99 8.28 -8.14
C ILE A 82 -0.80 9.60 -8.89
N LEU A 83 -0.92 10.74 -8.20
CA LEU A 83 -0.70 12.06 -8.80
C LEU A 83 0.78 12.27 -9.20
N MET A 84 1.71 11.72 -8.41
CA MET A 84 3.15 11.83 -8.67
C MET A 84 3.64 10.85 -9.73
N LEU A 85 3.09 9.62 -9.74
CA LEU A 85 3.46 8.52 -10.61
C LEU A 85 2.18 7.87 -11.16
N PRO A 86 1.63 8.41 -12.26
CA PRO A 86 0.42 7.88 -12.87
C PRO A 86 0.56 6.41 -13.23
N SER A 87 -0.37 5.58 -12.75
CA SER A 87 -0.39 4.14 -12.98
C SER A 87 -1.56 3.75 -13.88
N PRO A 88 -1.59 2.52 -14.44
CA PRO A 88 -2.74 2.04 -15.18
C PRO A 88 -4.03 2.14 -14.36
N ALA A 89 -5.13 2.55 -15.01
CA ALA A 89 -6.40 2.81 -14.33
C ALA A 89 -6.91 1.62 -13.51
N TRP A 90 -6.77 0.40 -14.02
CA TRP A 90 -7.17 -0.80 -13.29
C TRP A 90 -6.40 -0.96 -11.97
N PHE A 91 -5.10 -0.66 -11.95
CA PHE A 91 -4.28 -0.79 -10.76
C PHE A 91 -4.64 0.28 -9.74
N THR A 92 -4.79 1.53 -10.21
CA THR A 92 -5.26 2.64 -9.35
C THR A 92 -6.55 2.27 -8.61
N ILE A 93 -7.52 1.68 -9.31
CA ILE A 93 -8.80 1.27 -8.70
C ILE A 93 -8.58 0.16 -7.67
N VAL A 94 -7.87 -0.91 -8.04
CA VAL A 94 -7.59 -2.05 -7.16
C VAL A 94 -6.86 -1.60 -5.89
N ASP A 95 -5.87 -0.73 -6.04
CA ASP A 95 -5.03 -0.25 -4.94
C ASP A 95 -5.81 0.68 -4.01
N LEU A 96 -6.47 1.73 -4.53
CA LEU A 96 -7.25 2.65 -3.72
C LEU A 96 -8.39 1.97 -2.96
N VAL A 97 -9.10 1.05 -3.62
CA VAL A 97 -10.23 0.35 -3.00
C VAL A 97 -9.75 -0.71 -2.03
N GLY A 98 -8.70 -1.46 -2.38
CA GLY A 98 -8.31 -2.67 -1.65
C GLY A 98 -7.25 -2.47 -0.58
N ALA A 99 -6.26 -1.60 -0.80
CA ALA A 99 -5.04 -1.59 0.00
C ALA A 99 -5.16 -0.78 1.31
N TYR A 100 -6.12 0.15 1.42
CA TYR A 100 -6.10 1.16 2.49
C TYR A 100 -7.22 1.00 3.54
N LEU A 101 -8.45 1.40 3.18
CA LEU A 101 -9.57 1.39 4.14
C LEU A 101 -10.00 -0.03 4.54
N PRO A 102 -10.09 -1.02 3.64
CA PRO A 102 -10.44 -2.38 4.05
C PRO A 102 -9.38 -3.00 4.98
N THR A 103 -8.10 -2.84 4.66
CA THR A 103 -7.00 -3.44 5.44
C THR A 103 -6.90 -2.82 6.84
N SER A 104 -7.04 -1.50 6.95
CA SER A 104 -7.08 -0.80 8.24
C SER A 104 -8.32 -1.19 9.07
N TYR A 105 -9.48 -1.33 8.43
CA TYR A 105 -10.69 -1.84 9.09
C TYR A 105 -10.47 -3.26 9.66
N PHE A 106 -9.93 -4.18 8.85
CA PHE A 106 -9.62 -5.55 9.29
C PHE A 106 -8.64 -5.56 10.47
N ALA A 107 -7.59 -4.73 10.43
CA ALA A 107 -6.65 -4.58 11.54
C ALA A 107 -7.35 -4.11 12.83
N GLY A 108 -8.23 -3.11 12.74
CA GLY A 108 -8.99 -2.60 13.88
C GLY A 108 -9.94 -3.64 14.49
N ILE A 109 -10.69 -4.37 13.64
CA ILE A 109 -11.62 -5.42 14.08
C ILE A 109 -10.88 -6.57 14.75
N LEU A 110 -9.71 -6.97 14.24
CA LEU A 110 -8.91 -8.04 14.81
C LEU A 110 -8.53 -7.75 16.27
N ILE A 111 -8.14 -6.52 16.60
CA ILE A 111 -7.80 -6.15 17.97
C ILE A 111 -9.04 -6.09 18.86
N ILE A 112 -10.16 -5.53 18.38
CA ILE A 112 -11.39 -5.46 19.17
C ILE A 112 -11.87 -6.86 19.56
N LYS A 113 -11.86 -7.81 18.62
CA LYS A 113 -12.26 -9.20 18.87
C LYS A 113 -11.33 -9.94 19.83
N LYS A 114 -10.09 -9.51 19.99
CA LYS A 114 -9.12 -10.12 20.92
C LYS A 114 -9.30 -9.63 22.36
N VAL A 115 -9.87 -8.44 22.54
CA VAL A 115 -10.05 -7.80 23.85
C VAL A 115 -11.40 -8.15 24.48
N ASN A 116 -12.38 -8.57 23.68
CA ASN A 116 -13.66 -9.14 24.12
C ASN A 116 -13.55 -10.64 24.34
#